data_AF-A0A7R9WS46-F1
#
_entry.id   AF-A0A7R9WS46-F1
#
_cell.length_a   1.000
_cell.length_b   1.000
_cell.length_c   1.000
_cell.angle_alpha   90.00
_cell.angle_beta   90.00
_cell.angle_gamma   90.00
#
_symmetry.space_group_name_H-M   'P 1'
#
loop_
_entity.id
_entity.type
_entity.pdbx_description
1 polymer ?
#
loop_
_entity_poly.entity_id
_entity_poly.type
_entity_poly.pdbx_seq_one_letter_code
_entity_poly.pdbx_strand_id
1 'polypeptide(L)'
;RRPSVDTVEPDDIAYVSSGYAPLTVRLVQTAIRGWFGKDEVVKELQGRLIDITQHMPPEDLGTSMKRGAVGNLRSFAKSVVSTSSKKPTMIVMYLGGVSYMEISALRFLSRHPTFPYHIVTVTTKIINGSTLLQSLG
;
A
#
# COMPACT_ATOMS: atom_id res chain seq x y z
N ARG A 1 9.86 -20.33 19.36
CA ARG A 1 8.51 -20.67 18.83
C ARG A 1 7.97 -19.43 18.13
N ARG A 2 7.80 -19.45 16.80
CA ARG A 2 7.07 -18.37 16.12
C ARG A 2 5.60 -18.48 16.56
N PRO A 3 4.92 -17.39 16.94
CA PRO A 3 3.49 -17.47 17.24
C PRO A 3 2.78 -17.98 15.99
N SER A 4 1.96 -19.02 16.15
CA SER A 4 1.12 -19.54 15.07
C SER A 4 0.19 -18.42 14.61
N VAL A 5 0.23 -18.08 13.32
CA VAL A 5 -0.70 -17.10 12.73
C VAL A 5 -2.08 -17.72 12.73
N ASP A 6 -3.03 -17.08 13.39
CA ASP A 6 -4.43 -17.49 13.35
C ASP A 6 -5.00 -17.22 11.96
N THR A 7 -5.55 -18.25 11.32
CA THR A 7 -6.13 -18.19 9.97
C THR A 7 -7.64 -17.99 9.99
N VAL A 8 -8.27 -18.07 11.16
CA VAL A 8 -9.72 -17.94 11.37
C VAL A 8 -10.06 -16.51 11.80
N GLU A 9 -9.34 -15.98 12.78
CA GLU A 9 -9.40 -14.58 13.20
C GLU A 9 -8.02 -13.92 13.02
N PRO A 10 -7.64 -13.58 11.78
CA PRO A 10 -6.31 -13.07 11.51
C PRO A 10 -6.15 -11.63 12.02
N ASP A 11 -5.10 -11.37 12.79
CA ASP A 11 -4.71 -10.03 13.24
C ASP A 11 -3.73 -9.32 12.27
N ASP A 12 -3.08 -10.08 11.37
CA ASP A 12 -2.07 -9.56 10.45
C ASP A 12 -2.26 -10.11 9.04
N ILE A 13 -1.81 -9.33 8.05
CA ILE A 13 -1.79 -9.70 6.62
C ILE A 13 -0.99 -10.97 6.34
N ALA A 14 -0.17 -11.46 7.27
CA ALA A 14 0.55 -12.71 7.11
C ALA A 14 -0.36 -13.95 6.98
N TYR A 15 -1.66 -13.83 7.33
CA TYR A 15 -2.61 -14.94 7.23
C TYR A 15 -2.76 -15.49 5.81
N VAL A 16 -2.58 -14.65 4.78
CA VAL A 16 -2.76 -15.06 3.38
C VAL A 16 -1.75 -16.11 2.89
N SER A 17 -0.64 -16.33 3.61
CA SER A 17 0.26 -17.46 3.37
C SER A 17 0.68 -18.19 4.65
N SER A 18 -0.15 -18.15 5.69
CA SER A 18 0.11 -18.87 6.94
C SER A 18 1.47 -18.50 7.58
N GLY A 19 1.89 -17.23 7.48
CA GLY A 19 3.13 -16.76 8.11
C GLY A 19 3.93 -15.72 7.34
N TYR A 20 3.73 -15.59 6.02
CA TYR A 20 4.40 -14.55 5.22
C TYR A 20 3.42 -13.45 4.80
N ALA A 21 3.81 -12.20 5.10
CA ALA A 21 3.11 -11.02 4.65
C ALA A 21 3.71 -10.56 3.31
N PRO A 22 2.92 -10.42 2.22
CA PRO A 22 3.44 -9.89 0.97
C PRO A 22 4.12 -8.55 1.19
N LEU A 23 5.37 -8.43 0.74
CA LEU A 23 6.16 -7.22 0.89
C LEU A 23 5.45 -5.99 0.31
N THR A 24 4.86 -6.13 -0.87
CA THR A 24 4.07 -5.08 -1.55
C THR A 24 2.94 -4.54 -0.67
N VAL A 25 2.22 -5.42 0.02
CA VAL A 25 1.14 -5.04 0.93
C VAL A 25 1.69 -4.42 2.22
N ARG A 26 2.83 -4.90 2.72
CA ARG A 26 3.52 -4.30 3.87
C ARG A 26 4.05 -2.89 3.55
N LEU A 27 4.48 -2.63 2.32
CA LEU A 27 4.86 -1.31 1.85
C LEU A 27 3.67 -0.35 1.86
N VAL A 28 2.47 -0.79 1.45
CA VAL A 28 1.25 0.03 1.53
C VAL A 28 0.93 0.40 2.99
N GLN A 29 1.00 -0.55 3.92
CA GLN A 29 0.82 -0.25 5.36
C GLN A 29 1.86 0.76 5.87
N THR A 30 3.09 0.65 5.38
CA THR A 30 4.21 1.51 5.75
C THR A 30 4.05 2.93 5.21
N ALA A 31 3.65 3.06 3.94
CA ALA A 31 3.38 4.33 3.29
C ALA A 31 2.37 5.16 4.09
N ILE A 32 1.33 4.54 4.65
CA ILE A 32 0.31 5.22 5.45
C ILE A 32 0.89 5.87 6.72
N ARG A 33 1.89 5.21 7.33
CA ARG A 33 2.60 5.70 8.51
C ARG A 33 3.68 6.73 8.16
N GLY A 34 3.96 6.91 6.87
CA GLY A 34 5.06 7.73 6.36
C GLY A 34 6.36 6.93 6.19
N TRP A 35 7.20 7.48 5.32
CA TRP A 35 8.53 6.94 4.98
C TRP A 35 9.63 7.38 5.95
N PHE A 36 9.35 8.38 6.80
CA PHE A 36 10.30 8.93 7.77
C PHE A 36 10.93 7.83 8.64
N GLY A 37 12.26 7.78 8.66
CA GLY A 37 13.03 6.80 9.42
C GLY A 37 13.09 5.39 8.82
N LYS A 38 12.59 5.19 7.58
CA LYS A 38 12.69 3.92 6.85
C LYS A 38 13.45 4.04 5.52
N ASP A 39 14.13 5.16 5.32
CA ASP A 39 14.83 5.46 4.07
C ASP A 39 15.95 4.47 3.78
N GLU A 40 16.60 3.90 4.79
CA GLU A 40 17.65 2.88 4.60
C GLU A 40 17.09 1.60 3.99
N VAL A 41 15.97 1.09 4.53
CA VAL A 41 15.30 -0.11 3.99
C VAL A 41 14.77 0.13 2.58
N VAL A 42 14.28 1.34 2.31
CA VAL A 42 13.76 1.68 0.97
C VAL A 42 14.89 1.87 -0.04
N LYS A 43 16.09 2.30 0.38
CA LYS A 43 17.28 2.38 -0.49
C LYS A 43 17.80 1.01 -0.92
N GLU A 44 17.55 -0.04 -0.14
CA GLU A 44 17.89 -1.41 -0.50
C GLU A 44 16.95 -1.99 -1.56
N LEU A 45 15.73 -1.45 -1.68
CA LEU A 45 14.78 -1.88 -2.70
C LEU A 45 15.19 -1.34 -4.07
N GLN A 46 14.98 -2.16 -5.09
CA GLN A 46 15.24 -1.76 -6.47
C GLN A 46 14.24 -0.67 -6.88
N GLY A 47 14.75 0.53 -7.14
CA GLY A 47 13.98 1.67 -7.63
C GLY A 47 14.14 2.94 -6.78
N ARG A 48 13.60 4.05 -7.28
CA ARG A 48 13.59 5.33 -6.57
C ARG A 48 12.24 5.51 -5.89
N LEU A 49 12.24 5.79 -4.59
CA LEU A 49 11.05 6.26 -3.90
C LEU A 49 10.71 7.67 -4.38
N ILE A 50 9.47 7.85 -4.84
CA ILE A 50 8.93 9.12 -5.29
C ILE A 50 7.66 9.37 -4.50
N ASP A 51 7.61 10.49 -3.79
CA ASP A 51 6.44 10.97 -3.06
C ASP A 51 6.08 12.37 -3.60
N ILE A 52 4.88 12.50 -4.15
CA ILE A 52 4.42 13.74 -4.79
C ILE A 52 3.06 14.06 -4.20
N THR A 53 2.96 15.24 -3.58
CA THR A 53 1.69 15.81 -3.14
C THR A 53 1.16 16.73 -4.22
N GLN A 54 -0.06 16.47 -4.67
CA GLN A 54 -0.76 17.36 -5.61
C GLN A 54 -1.72 18.27 -4.83
N HIS A 55 -1.78 19.54 -5.23
CA HIS A 55 -2.69 20.53 -4.65
C HIS A 55 -3.69 21.01 -5.71
N MET A 56 -4.81 21.57 -5.27
CA MET A 56 -5.78 22.26 -6.12
C MET A 56 -5.74 23.76 -5.78
N PRO A 57 -5.51 24.68 -6.73
CA PRO A 57 -5.44 24.51 -8.18
C PRO A 57 -4.22 23.69 -8.64
N PRO A 58 -4.29 23.03 -9.81
CA PRO A 58 -3.18 22.24 -10.33
C PRO A 58 -1.96 23.13 -10.57
N GLU A 59 -0.83 22.70 -10.03
CA GLU A 59 0.47 23.36 -10.18
C GLU A 59 1.41 22.51 -11.02
N ASP A 60 2.44 23.14 -11.61
CA ASP A 60 3.45 22.43 -12.38
C ASP A 60 4.18 21.37 -11.53
N LEU A 61 4.65 20.31 -12.20
CA LEU A 61 5.37 19.20 -11.56
C LEU A 61 6.62 19.70 -10.84
N GLY A 62 7.31 20.70 -11.41
CA GLY A 62 8.54 21.27 -10.85
C GLY A 62 8.32 22.07 -9.57
N THR A 63 7.16 22.71 -9.38
CA THR A 63 6.82 23.41 -8.14
C THR A 63 6.31 22.45 -7.07
N SER A 64 5.56 21.41 -7.48
CA SER A 64 5.07 20.36 -6.58
C SER A 64 6.20 19.52 -5.97
N MET A 65 7.25 19.21 -6.74
CA MET A 65 8.43 18.48 -6.23
C MET A 65 9.30 19.29 -5.24
N LYS A 66 9.23 20.63 -5.28
CA LYS A 66 9.99 21.50 -4.37
C LYS A 66 9.33 21.63 -3.00
N ARG A 67 8.04 21.34 -2.90
CA ARG A 67 7.34 21.23 -1.61
C ARG A 67 7.69 19.88 -1.02
N GLY A 68 8.54 19.89 0.01
CA GLY A 68 8.88 18.68 0.75
C GLY A 68 7.63 17.92 1.19
N ALA A 69 7.78 16.60 1.36
CA ALA A 69 6.71 15.66 1.65
C ALA A 69 5.73 16.19 2.71
N VAL A 70 4.47 16.37 2.30
CA VAL A 70 3.40 16.82 3.19
C VAL A 70 2.97 15.64 4.04
N GLY A 71 2.99 15.85 5.35
CA GLY A 71 2.34 15.11 6.44
C GLY A 71 1.83 13.69 6.19
N ASN A 72 2.25 12.76 7.05
CA ASN A 72 1.77 11.37 7.14
C ASN A 72 0.38 11.15 6.54
N LEU A 73 0.25 10.28 5.53
CA LEU A 73 -1.04 9.94 4.90
C LEU A 73 -2.15 9.69 5.93
N ARG A 74 -1.82 9.09 7.08
CA ARG A 74 -2.75 8.93 8.21
C ARG A 74 -3.40 10.24 8.71
N SER A 75 -2.68 11.36 8.78
CA SER A 75 -3.27 12.66 9.17
C SER A 75 -4.17 13.23 8.09
N PHE A 76 -3.82 13.05 6.81
CA PHE A 76 -4.71 13.40 5.70
C PHE A 76 -6.01 12.61 5.78
N ALA A 77 -5.93 11.29 6.00
CA ALA A 77 -7.11 10.45 6.14
C ALA A 77 -8.03 10.91 7.27
N LYS A 78 -7.44 11.28 8.43
CA LYS A 78 -8.21 11.79 9.59
C LYS A 78 -8.91 13.12 9.26
N SER A 79 -8.24 14.02 8.55
CA SER A 79 -8.81 15.30 8.10
C SER A 79 -9.97 15.10 7.13
N VAL A 80 -9.84 14.18 6.17
CA VAL A 80 -10.93 13.87 5.23
C VAL A 80 -12.11 13.24 5.94
N VAL A 81 -11.88 12.31 6.88
CA VAL A 81 -12.95 11.67 7.66
C VAL A 81 -13.69 12.67 8.56
N SER A 82 -13.02 13.71 9.07
CA SER A 82 -13.70 14.77 9.83
C SER A 82 -14.60 15.65 8.96
N THR A 83 -14.27 15.81 7.67
CA THR A 83 -15.03 16.66 6.74
C THR A 83 -16.12 15.87 5.99
N SER A 84 -15.84 14.61 5.68
CA SER A 84 -16.71 13.67 5.00
C SER A 84 -16.76 12.42 5.87
N SER A 85 -17.93 12.05 6.39
CA SER A 85 -18.12 10.90 7.29
C SER A 85 -17.77 9.52 6.67
N LYS A 86 -17.18 9.49 5.47
CA LYS A 86 -16.75 8.31 4.73
C LYS A 86 -15.23 8.20 4.68
N LYS A 87 -14.71 6.97 4.70
CA LYS A 87 -13.27 6.71 4.52
C LYS A 87 -12.82 7.20 3.13
N PRO A 88 -11.70 7.94 3.01
CA PRO A 88 -11.12 8.29 1.71
C PRO A 88 -10.71 7.06 0.91
N THR A 89 -10.84 7.14 -0.41
CA THR A 89 -10.43 6.06 -1.32
C THR A 89 -8.94 6.15 -1.64
N MET A 90 -8.21 5.04 -1.48
CA MET A 90 -6.80 4.89 -1.87
C MET A 90 -6.70 3.96 -3.06
N ILE A 91 -6.08 4.42 -4.14
CA ILE A 91 -5.82 3.60 -5.32
C ILE A 91 -4.41 3.02 -5.20
N VAL A 92 -4.29 1.69 -5.27
CA VAL A 92 -3.01 0.99 -5.29
C VAL A 92 -2.86 0.34 -6.66
N MET A 93 -1.94 0.86 -7.46
CA MET A 93 -1.66 0.37 -8.81
C MET A 93 -0.43 -0.55 -8.81
N TYR A 94 -0.62 -1.78 -9.29
CA TYR A 94 0.44 -2.75 -9.52
C TYR A 94 0.84 -2.76 -11.00
N LEU A 95 2.07 -2.36 -11.27
CA LEU A 95 2.68 -2.43 -12.60
C LEU A 95 3.46 -3.74 -12.73
N GLY A 96 3.16 -4.54 -13.75
CA GLY A 96 3.78 -5.87 -13.96
C GLY A 96 2.94 -7.04 -13.45
N GLY A 97 1.91 -6.75 -12.65
CA GLY A 97 0.88 -7.68 -12.25
C GLY A 97 0.76 -7.86 -10.74
N VAL A 98 -0.35 -8.44 -10.30
CA VAL A 98 -0.63 -8.71 -8.89
C VAL A 98 -1.19 -10.12 -8.72
N SER A 99 -0.87 -10.76 -7.61
CA SER A 99 -1.38 -12.08 -7.24
C SER A 99 -2.69 -11.99 -6.47
N TYR A 100 -3.47 -13.08 -6.48
CA TYR A 100 -4.68 -13.19 -5.65
C TYR A 100 -4.37 -13.08 -4.14
N MET A 101 -3.17 -13.49 -3.74
CA MET A 101 -2.72 -13.40 -2.35
C MET A 101 -2.60 -11.94 -1.90
N GLU A 102 -1.98 -11.09 -2.71
CA GLU A 102 -1.84 -9.65 -2.44
C GLU A 102 -3.21 -8.94 -2.46
N ILE A 103 -4.06 -9.29 -3.43
CA ILE A 103 -5.43 -8.77 -3.51
C ILE A 103 -6.21 -9.12 -2.23
N SER A 104 -6.11 -10.37 -1.76
CA SER A 104 -6.78 -10.82 -0.53
C SER A 104 -6.29 -10.03 0.69
N ALA A 105 -4.97 -9.85 0.81
CA ALA A 105 -4.38 -9.11 1.91
C ALA A 105 -4.79 -7.62 1.90
N LEU A 106 -4.87 -6.97 0.73
CA LEU A 106 -5.37 -5.60 0.62
C LEU A 106 -6.85 -5.47 0.98
N ARG A 107 -7.67 -6.44 0.60
CA ARG A 107 -9.09 -6.48 0.99
C ARG A 107 -9.25 -6.63 2.50
N PHE A 108 -8.44 -7.48 3.11
CA PHE A 108 -8.40 -7.62 4.56
C PHE A 108 -8.02 -6.30 5.25
N LEU A 109 -6.99 -5.60 4.75
CA LEU A 109 -6.63 -4.28 5.26
C LEU A 109 -7.73 -3.24 5.13
N SER A 110 -8.41 -3.18 3.98
CA SER A 110 -9.50 -2.23 3.73
C SER A 110 -10.67 -2.42 4.71
N ARG A 111 -10.96 -3.67 5.08
CA ARG A 111 -12.01 -4.02 6.06
C ARG A 111 -11.61 -3.69 7.50
N HIS A 112 -10.32 -3.73 7.81
CA HIS A 112 -9.85 -3.55 9.18
C HIS A 112 -10.22 -2.14 9.71
N PRO A 113 -10.82 -2.02 10.92
CA PRO A 113 -11.31 -0.74 11.43
C PRO A 113 -10.20 0.28 11.68
N THR A 114 -8.99 -0.20 12.01
CA THR A 114 -7.81 0.66 12.23
C THR A 114 -7.25 1.26 10.94
N PHE A 115 -7.64 0.73 9.78
CA PHE A 115 -7.15 1.19 8.49
C PHE A 115 -8.03 2.33 7.96
N PRO A 116 -7.45 3.53 7.73
CA PRO A 116 -8.25 4.74 7.53
C PRO A 116 -8.71 4.97 6.08
N TYR A 117 -8.33 4.09 5.15
CA TYR A 117 -8.65 4.21 3.73
C TYR A 117 -9.49 3.05 3.21
N HIS A 118 -10.31 3.30 2.19
CA HIS A 118 -10.89 2.25 1.37
C HIS A 118 -9.97 1.95 0.18
N ILE A 119 -9.39 0.75 0.11
CA ILE A 119 -8.42 0.41 -0.93
C ILE A 119 -9.12 -0.05 -2.20
N VAL A 120 -8.76 0.54 -3.33
CA VAL A 120 -9.07 0.07 -4.69
C VAL A 120 -7.79 -0.39 -5.35
N THR A 121 -7.71 -1.69 -5.65
CA THR A 121 -6.55 -2.27 -6.32
C THR A 121 -6.72 -2.19 -7.83
N VAL A 122 -5.73 -1.64 -8.52
CA VAL A 122 -5.63 -1.60 -9.97
C VAL A 122 -4.38 -2.37 -10.37
N THR A 123 -4.44 -3.11 -11.46
CA THR A 123 -3.30 -3.91 -11.91
C THR A 123 -3.31 -4.00 -13.42
N THR A 124 -2.13 -4.16 -14.02
CA THR A 124 -1.99 -4.45 -15.44
C THR A 124 -2.42 -5.87 -15.80
N LYS A 125 -2.18 -6.85 -14.91
CA LYS A 125 -2.49 -8.27 -15.14
C LYS A 125 -2.59 -9.03 -13.82
N ILE A 126 -3.52 -9.97 -13.70
CA ILE A 126 -3.50 -10.92 -12.58
C ILE A 126 -2.51 -12.02 -12.91
N ILE A 127 -1.51 -12.22 -12.04
CA ILE A 127 -0.41 -13.16 -12.25
C ILE A 127 -0.31 -14.17 -11.11
N ASN A 128 0.34 -15.28 -11.42
CA ASN A 128 0.76 -16.32 -10.49
C ASN A 128 2.19 -16.79 -10.87
N GLY A 129 2.80 -17.65 -10.05
CA GLY A 129 4.19 -18.08 -10.30
C GLY A 129 4.39 -18.75 -11.67
N SER A 130 3.44 -19.57 -12.13
CA SER A 130 3.55 -20.25 -13.42
C SER A 130 3.34 -19.33 -14.61
N THR A 131 2.36 -18.42 -14.57
CA THR A 131 2.10 -17.43 -15.63
C THR A 131 3.23 -16.41 -15.76
N LEU A 132 3.92 -16.09 -14.66
CA LEU A 132 5.12 -15.27 -14.71
C LEU A 132 6.26 -16.00 -15.43
N LEU A 133 6.55 -17.25 -15.05
CA LEU A 133 7.59 -18.05 -15.71
C LEU A 133 7.28 -18.27 -17.20
N GLN A 134 6.01 -18.51 -17.55
CA GLN A 134 5.57 -18.64 -18.94
C GLN A 134 5.66 -17.34 -19.73
N SER A 135 5.65 -16.17 -19.08
CA SER A 135 5.82 -14.88 -19.77
C SER A 135 7.28 -14.52 -20.03
N LEU A 136 8.21 -15.25 -19.41
CA LEU A 136 9.66 -15.03 -19.52
C LEU A 136 10.34 -16.04 -20.46
N GLY A 137 9.68 -17.15 -20.79
CA GLY A 137 10.15 -18.14 -21.77
C GLY A 137 9.45 -17.94 -23.12
#